data_AF-A0A7V9VAL1-F1
#
_entry.id   AF-A0A7V9VAL1-F1
#
_cell.length_a   1.000
_cell.length_b   1.000
_cell.length_c   1.000
_cell.angle_alpha   90.00
_cell.angle_beta   90.00
_cell.angle_gamma   90.00
#
_symmetry.space_group_name_H-M   'P 1'
#
loop_
_entity.id
_entity.type
_entity.pdbx_description
1 polymer ?
#
loop_
_entity_poly.entity_id
_entity_poly.type
_entity_poly.pdbx_seq_one_letter_code
_entity_poly.pdbx_strand_id
1 'polypeptide(L)' 'MTNVFAVVGEHRLVRGRLLLRGDDGQYYAYAEGQRKMVPVRPSADWVLDGEREAGEATRHNDPRMSVSRHA' A
#
# COMPACT_ATOMS: atom_id res chain seq x y z
N MET A 1 5.36 27.86 5.26
CA MET A 1 5.08 26.54 5.86
C MET A 1 4.99 25.54 4.73
N THR A 2 5.84 24.51 4.71
CA THR A 2 5.77 23.44 3.70
C THR A 2 4.93 22.32 4.29
N ASN A 3 3.78 22.01 3.67
CA ASN A 3 2.98 20.86 4.11
C ASN A 3 3.72 19.58 3.74
N VAL A 4 3.93 18.70 4.72
CA VAL A 4 4.63 17.43 4.54
C VAL A 4 3.59 16.34 4.35
N PHE A 5 3.78 15.53 3.31
CA PHE A 5 2.89 14.42 2.99
C PHE A 5 3.70 13.13 2.84
N ALA A 6 3.22 12.05 3.47
CA ALA A 6 3.75 10.71 3.27
C ALA A 6 2.84 9.96 2.30
N VAL A 7 3.43 9.26 1.33
CA VAL A 7 2.70 8.26 0.54
C VAL A 7 2.47 7.05 1.45
N VAL A 8 1.24 6.59 1.55
CA VAL A 8 0.84 5.46 2.41
C VAL A 8 0.11 4.35 1.66
N GLY A 9 -0.10 4.53 0.36
CA GLY A 9 -0.73 3.53 -0.49
C GLY A 9 -1.12 4.04 -1.87
N GLU A 10 -1.83 3.18 -2.59
CA GLU A 10 -2.30 3.42 -3.96
C GLU A 10 -3.74 2.96 -4.16
N HIS A 11 -4.42 3.52 -5.15
CA HIS A 11 -5.80 3.14 -5.46
C HIS A 11 -5.83 1.83 -6.25
N ARG A 12 -6.61 0.84 -5.79
CA ARG A 12 -6.73 -0.51 -6.39
C ARG A 12 -7.09 -0.49 -7.88
N LEU A 13 -8.04 0.36 -8.23
CA LEU A 13 -8.62 0.39 -9.59
C LEU A 13 -8.07 1.51 -10.49
N VAL A 14 -7.44 2.54 -9.93
CA VAL A 14 -7.09 3.76 -10.66
C VAL A 14 -5.59 3.95 -10.61
N ARG A 15 -4.92 3.57 -11.70
CA ARG A 15 -3.47 3.70 -11.84
C ARG A 15 -3.01 5.16 -11.68
N GLY A 16 -1.89 5.35 -11.02
CA GLY A 16 -1.30 6.68 -10.78
C GLY A 16 -2.05 7.53 -9.75
N ARG A 17 -2.99 6.93 -9.01
CA ARG A 17 -3.68 7.58 -7.89
C ARG A 17 -3.11 7.08 -6.57
N LEU A 18 -2.49 8.00 -5.83
CA LEU A 18 -1.80 7.73 -4.58
C LEU A 18 -2.66 8.18 -3.39
N LEU A 19 -2.56 7.43 -2.29
CA LEU A 19 -3.06 7.82 -0.99
C LEU A 19 -1.93 8.46 -0.20
N LEU A 20 -2.15 9.69 0.23
CA LEU A 20 -1.22 10.47 1.03
C LEU A 20 -1.79 10.67 2.44
N ARG A 21 -0.92 10.71 3.44
CA ARG A 21 -1.23 11.14 4.81
C ARG A 21 -0.50 12.45 5.09
N GLY A 22 -1.25 13.48 5.44
CA GLY A 22 -0.69 14.77 5.88
C GLY A 22 -0.20 14.70 7.33
N ASP A 23 0.64 15.65 7.71
CA ASP A 23 1.06 15.86 9.11
C ASP A 23 -0.10 16.31 10.02
N ASP A 24 -1.17 16.83 9.42
CA ASP A 24 -2.48 17.09 10.03
C ASP A 24 -3.26 15.81 10.39
N GLY A 25 -2.75 14.63 10.01
CA GLY A 25 -3.40 13.34 10.23
C GLY A 25 -4.55 13.03 9.27
N GLN A 26 -4.80 13.89 8.28
CA GLN A 26 -5.82 13.69 7.25
C GLN A 26 -5.28 12.90 6.06
N TYR A 27 -6.20 12.28 5.32
CA TYR A 27 -5.87 11.54 4.10
C TYR A 27 -6.23 12.33 2.85
N TYR A 28 -5.36 12.23 1.85
CA TYR A 28 -5.51 12.94 0.58
C TYR A 28 -5.28 11.98 -0.58
N ALA A 29 -6.13 12.06 -1.59
CA ALA A 29 -5.88 11.43 -2.88
C ALA A 29 -5.05 12.37 -3.74
N TYR A 30 -3.94 11.87 -4.29
CA TYR A 30 -3.13 12.57 -5.28
C TYR A 30 -3.22 11.85 -6.62
N ALA A 31 -3.54 12.59 -7.68
CA ALA A 31 -3.52 12.09 -9.05
C ALA A 31 -2.43 12.83 -9.83
N GLU A 32 -1.40 12.11 -10.27
CA GLU A 32 -0.24 12.70 -10.95
C GLU A 32 -0.65 13.51 -12.18
N GLY A 33 -1.55 12.97 -13.01
CA GLY A 33 -2.03 13.66 -14.21
C GLY A 33 -2.83 14.94 -13.95
N GLN A 34 -3.32 15.15 -12.72
CA GLN A 34 -4.07 16.34 -12.35
C GLN A 34 -3.27 17.27 -11.43
N ARG A 35 -2.12 16.81 -10.92
CA ARG A 35 -1.27 17.51 -9.93
C ARG A 35 -2.08 18.13 -8.78
N LYS A 36 -3.16 17.44 -8.38
CA LYS A 36 -4.13 17.93 -7.40
C LYS A 36 -4.25 16.95 -6.24
N MET A 37 -4.28 17.50 -5.03
CA MET A 37 -4.59 16.78 -3.80
C MET A 37 -6.03 17.07 -3.39
N VAL A 38 -6.77 16.02 -3.07
CA VAL A 38 -8.17 16.13 -2.62
C VAL A 38 -8.32 15.35 -1.31
N PRO A 39 -8.90 15.96 -0.25
CA PRO A 39 -9.18 15.24 0.99
C PRO A 39 -10.10 14.05 0.72
N VAL A 40 -9.78 12.89 1.28
CA VAL A 40 -10.57 11.66 1.13
C VAL A 40 -10.68 10.93 2.45
N ARG A 41 -11.71 10.08 2.58
CA ARG A 41 -11.75 9.05 3.62
C ARG A 41 -11.14 7.77 3.05
N PRO A 42 -10.22 7.10 3.76
CA PRO A 42 -9.77 5.77 3.38
C PRO A 42 -10.95 4.81 3.28
N SER A 43 -10.97 4.01 2.22
CA SER A 43 -11.92 2.94 1.95
C SER A 43 -11.16 1.68 1.54
N ALA A 44 -11.88 0.57 1.37
CA ALA A 44 -11.31 -0.67 0.85
C ALA A 44 -10.81 -0.57 -0.60
N ASP A 45 -11.02 0.55 -1.29
CA ASP A 45 -10.52 0.82 -2.65
C ASP A 45 -9.04 1.19 -2.67
N TRP A 46 -8.44 1.41 -1.50
CA TRP A 46 -7.02 1.70 -1.36
C TRP A 46 -6.28 0.43 -0.94
N VAL A 47 -5.05 0.29 -1.42
CA VAL A 47 -4.08 -0.68 -0.90
C VAL A 47 -3.09 0.11 -0.08
N LEU A 48 -3.02 -0.16 1.22
CA LEU A 48 -1.97 0.41 2.05
C LEU A 48 -0.67 -0.36 1.83
N ASP A 49 0.46 0.33 1.84
CA ASP A 49 1.75 -0.30 1.56
C ASP A 49 2.06 -1.47 2.53
N GLY A 50 1.62 -1.39 3.79
CA GLY A 50 1.75 -2.48 4.76
C GLY A 50 0.88 -3.71 4.48
N GLU A 51 -0.24 -3.57 3.76
CA GLU A 51 -1.07 -4.71 3.33
C GLU A 51 -0.41 -5.50 2.19
N ARG A 52 0.43 -4.83 1.39
CA ARG A 52 1.16 -5.44 0.28
C ARG A 52 2.21 -6.44 0.77
N GLU A 53 2.92 -6.11 1.84
CA GLU A 53 3.95 -6.99 2.44
C GLU A 53 3.34 -8.23 3.11
N ALA A 54 2.17 -8.08 3.75
CA ALA A 54 1.47 -9.20 4.40
C ALA A 54 1.00 -10.28 3.39
N GLY A 55 0.64 -9.86 2.16
CA GLY A 55 0.27 -10.77 1.09
C GLY A 55 1.44 -11.59 0.51
N GLU A 56 2.67 -11.10 0.65
CA GLU A 56 3.87 -11.75 0.12
C GLU A 56 4.49 -12.75 1.11
N ALA A 57 4.40 -12.48 2.41
CA ALA A 57 4.90 -13.35 3.47
C ALA A 57 4.23 -14.74 3.54
N THR A 58 3.06 -14.91 2.95
CA THR A 58 2.32 -16.20 2.98
C THR A 58 2.72 -17.14 1.83
N ARG A 59 3.52 -16.68 0.85
CA ARG A 59 3.94 -17.53 -0.29
C ARG A 59 5.31 -18.21 -0.11
N HIS A 60 6.06 -17.86 0.94
CA HIS A 60 7.40 -18.39 1.17
C HIS A 60 7.48 -19.28 2.42
N ASN A 61 6.51 -20.18 2.62
CA ASN A 61 6.65 -21.22 3.63
C ASN A 61 5.87 -22.49 3.24
N ASP A 62 6.34 -23.19 2.21
CA ASP A 62 5.99 -24.60 2.02
C ASP A 62 7.20 -25.46 2.43
N PRO A 63 7.24 -26.03 3.65
CA PRO A 63 8.34 -26.88 4.10
C PRO A 63 8.13 -28.36 3.69
N ARG A 64 7.60 -28.66 2.50
CA ARG A 64 7.41 -30.06 2.04
C ARG A 64 8.57 -30.65 1.24
N MET A 65 9.81 -30.25 1.53
CA MET A 65 10.99 -31.05 1.14
C MET A 65 11.76 -31.53 2.38
N SER A 66 11.15 -32.45 3.15
CA SER A 66 11.94 -33.40 3.94
C SER A 66 12.35 -34.54 3.04
N VAL A 67 13.59 -34.47 2.54
CA VAL A 67 14.28 -35.56 1.87
C VAL A 67 14.51 -36.65 2.91
N SER A 68 13.72 -37.73 2.86
CA SER A 68 13.95 -38.91 3.69
C SER A 68 15.18 -39.64 3.16
N ARG A 69 16.36 -39.33 3.70
CA ARG A 69 17.53 -40.22 3.66
C ARG A 69 17.34 -41.26 4.76
N HIS A 70 17.02 -42.49 4.41
CA HIS A 70 17.36 -43.71 5.18
C HIS A 70 18.01 -44.64 4.14
N ALA A 71 19.34 -44.79 4.22
CA ALA A 71 20.05 -45.83 4.99
C ALA A 71 20.01 -47.17 4.25
#